data_AF-A0A9J6G191-F1
#
_entry.id   AF-A0A9J6G191-F1
#
_cell.length_a   1.000
_cell.length_b   1.000
_cell.length_c   1.000
_cell.angle_alpha   90.00
_cell.angle_beta   90.00
_cell.angle_gamma   90.00
#
_symmetry.space_group_name_H-M   'P 1'
#
loop_
_entity.id
_entity.type
_entity.pdbx_description
1 polymer ?
#
loop_
_entity_poly.entity_id
_entity_poly.type
_entity_poly.pdbx_seq_one_letter_code
_entity_poly.pdbx_strand_id
1 'polypeptide(L)'
;MNVARVSDATLRDSVLQAAGLEPAEATEDLLRVNHEQNILVVSTALLDRAERYARIEELKVGETSFSAKAYVTTPEDSVKA
;
A
#
# COMPACT_ATOMS: atom_id res chain seq x y z
N MET A 1 11.28 10.28 -1.15
CA MET A 1 10.07 10.80 -1.79
C MET A 1 9.58 11.98 -0.96
N ASN A 2 8.95 12.98 -1.56
CA ASN A 2 7.95 13.75 -0.82
C ASN A 2 6.61 13.37 -1.48
N VAL A 3 5.88 12.43 -0.88
CA VAL A 3 4.58 11.97 -1.41
C VAL A 3 3.67 13.16 -1.67
N ALA A 4 3.87 14.31 -1.03
CA ALA A 4 3.09 15.54 -1.21
C ALA A 4 3.00 16.04 -2.66
N ARG A 5 3.92 15.60 -3.55
CA ARG A 5 3.95 16.04 -4.95
C ARG A 5 3.31 15.06 -5.93
N VAL A 6 2.87 13.90 -5.46
CA VAL A 6 2.19 12.88 -6.27
C VAL A 6 0.74 12.81 -5.83
N SER A 7 -0.20 12.69 -6.77
CA SER A 7 -1.61 12.56 -6.42
C SER A 7 -1.89 11.23 -5.72
N ASP A 8 -2.80 11.25 -4.75
CA ASP A 8 -3.23 10.06 -4.02
C ASP A 8 -3.74 8.95 -4.95
N ALA A 9 -4.42 9.34 -6.04
CA ALA A 9 -4.90 8.41 -7.05
C ALA A 9 -3.73 7.67 -7.73
N THR A 10 -2.70 8.40 -8.16
CA THR A 10 -1.53 7.79 -8.80
C THR A 10 -0.77 6.88 -7.83
N LEU A 11 -0.65 7.28 -6.56
CA LEU A 11 -0.01 6.45 -5.53
C LEU A 11 -0.81 5.19 -5.26
N ARG A 12 -2.14 5.30 -5.18
CA ARG A 12 -3.03 4.16 -5.04
C ARG A 12 -2.83 3.16 -6.18
N ASP A 13 -2.89 3.62 -7.42
CA ASP A 13 -2.72 2.76 -8.59
C ASP A 13 -1.34 2.09 -8.60
N SER A 14 -0.29 2.84 -8.24
CA SER A 14 1.08 2.33 -8.16
C SER A 14 1.23 1.23 -7.10
N VAL A 15 0.57 1.39 -5.93
CA VAL A 15 0.57 0.38 -4.86
C VAL A 15 -0.19 -0.87 -5.28
N LEU A 16 -1.35 -0.72 -5.91
CA LEU A 16 -2.13 -1.87 -6.40
C LEU A 16 -1.37 -2.65 -7.48
N GLN A 17 -0.74 -1.93 -8.41
CA GLN A 17 0.11 -2.52 -9.44
C GLN A 17 1.30 -3.28 -8.82
N ALA A 18 1.99 -2.68 -7.84
CA ALA A 18 3.10 -3.33 -7.15
C ALA A 18 2.66 -4.56 -6.32
N ALA A 19 1.44 -4.54 -5.78
CA ALA A 19 0.83 -5.69 -5.10
C ALA A 19 0.31 -6.77 -6.05
N GLY A 20 0.27 -6.51 -7.37
CA GLY A 20 -0.34 -7.40 -8.36
C GLY A 20 -1.84 -7.59 -8.11
N LEU A 21 -2.54 -6.52 -7.72
CA LEU A 21 -3.98 -6.51 -7.45
C LEU A 21 -4.70 -5.64 -8.46
N GLU A 22 -5.81 -6.14 -8.99
CA GLU A 22 -6.73 -5.34 -9.79
C GLU A 22 -7.53 -4.38 -8.89
N PRO A 23 -7.95 -3.20 -9.39
CA PRO A 23 -8.75 -2.25 -8.61
C PRO A 23 -10.04 -2.87 -8.03
N ALA A 24 -10.65 -3.79 -8.77
CA ALA A 24 -11.84 -4.52 -8.34
C ALA A 24 -11.55 -5.42 -7.12
N GLU A 25 -10.36 -6.01 -7.03
CA GLU A 25 -9.96 -6.82 -5.87
C GLU A 25 -9.76 -5.92 -4.66
N ALA A 26 -9.10 -4.77 -4.80
CA ALA A 26 -8.79 -3.87 -3.70
C ALA A 26 -9.92 -2.88 -3.34
N THR A 27 -11.17 -3.15 -3.75
CA THR A 27 -12.30 -2.22 -3.52
C THR A 27 -12.62 -2.04 -2.03
N GLU A 28 -12.45 -3.11 -1.24
CA GLU A 28 -12.66 -3.09 0.21
C GLU A 28 -11.42 -2.62 1.00
N ASP A 29 -10.28 -2.47 0.32
CA ASP A 29 -9.04 -2.05 0.95
C ASP A 29 -9.02 -0.51 1.10
N LEU A 30 -8.58 -0.05 2.26
CA LEU A 30 -8.46 1.37 2.56
C LEU A 30 -7.00 1.81 2.41
N LEU A 31 -6.75 2.71 1.45
CA LEU A 31 -5.45 3.37 1.29
C LEU A 31 -5.51 4.80 1.82
N ARG A 32 -4.53 5.15 2.66
CA ARG A 32 -4.35 6.49 3.21
C ARG A 32 -2.91 6.94 3.01
N VAL A 33 -2.74 8.11 2.43
CA VAL A 33 -1.42 8.74 2.25
C VAL A 33 -1.24 9.77 3.35
N ASN A 34 -0.12 9.71 4.05
CA ASN A 34 0.34 10.79 4.91
C ASN A 34 1.56 11.45 4.25
N HIS A 35 1.31 12.59 3.61
CA HIS A 35 2.33 13.33 2.87
C HIS A 35 3.41 13.92 3.78
N GLU A 36 3.06 14.32 5.01
CA GLU A 36 4.00 14.95 5.96
C GLU A 36 5.04 13.95 6.47
N GLN A 37 4.60 12.72 6.76
CA GLN A 37 5.45 11.65 7.27
C GLN A 37 6.07 10.80 6.14
N ASN A 38 5.68 11.08 4.90
CA ASN A 38 6.07 10.31 3.73
C ASN A 38 5.75 8.80 3.84
N ILE A 39 4.58 8.48 4.40
CA ILE A 39 4.10 7.10 4.56
C ILE A 39 2.78 6.88 3.84
N LEU A 40 2.53 5.63 3.47
CA LEU A 40 1.27 5.15 2.93
C LEU A 40 0.82 3.97 3.77
N VAL A 41 -0.44 4.00 4.21
CA VAL A 41 -1.05 2.95 5.03
C VAL A 41 -2.10 2.25 4.19
N VAL A 42 -1.99 0.92 4.12
CA VAL A 42 -3.01 0.05 3.52
C VAL A 42 -3.65 -0.75 4.64
N SER A 43 -4.98 -0.72 4.70
CA SER A 43 -5.76 -1.56 5.62
C SER A 43 -6.63 -2.51 4.79
N THR A 44 -6.51 -3.80 5.07
CA THR A 44 -7.27 -4.86 4.41
C THR A 44 -7.70 -5.89 5.43
N ALA A 45 -8.87 -6.49 5.22
CA ALA A 45 -9.37 -7.58 6.06
C ALA A 45 -8.81 -8.95 5.66
N LEU A 46 -8.12 -9.05 4.52
CA LEU A 46 -7.63 -10.30 3.97
C LEU A 46 -6.12 -10.44 4.18
N LEU A 47 -5.72 -11.52 4.85
CA LEU A 47 -4.31 -11.81 5.13
C LEU A 47 -3.48 -11.93 3.83
N ASP A 48 -4.00 -12.62 2.82
CA ASP A 48 -3.32 -12.78 1.53
C ASP A 48 -3.00 -11.44 0.86
N ARG A 49 -3.89 -10.44 0.99
CA ARG A 49 -3.64 -9.09 0.46
C ARG A 49 -2.61 -8.36 1.31
N ALA A 50 -2.72 -8.46 2.64
CA ALA A 50 -1.75 -7.87 3.56
C ALA A 50 -0.33 -8.37 3.25
N GLU A 51 -0.16 -9.67 2.99
CA GLU A 51 1.12 -10.24 2.57
C GLU A 51 1.62 -9.70 1.23
N ARG A 52 0.74 -9.50 0.24
CA ARG A 52 1.13 -8.91 -1.05
C ARG A 52 1.62 -7.48 -0.87
N TYR A 53 0.91 -6.66 -0.10
CA TYR A 53 1.34 -5.31 0.22
C TYR A 53 2.66 -5.29 1.01
N ALA A 54 2.89 -6.27 1.89
CA ALA A 54 4.10 -6.39 2.69
C ALA A 54 5.36 -6.68 1.86
N ARG A 55 5.21 -7.30 0.69
CA ARG A 55 6.32 -7.66 -0.20
C ARG A 55 6.71 -6.54 -1.16
N ILE A 56 6.04 -5.38 -1.09
CA ILE A 56 6.39 -4.22 -1.91
C ILE A 56 7.70 -3.62 -1.41
N GLU A 57 8.74 -3.75 -2.23
CA GLU A 57 10.06 -3.15 -1.99
C GLU A 57 10.32 -1.92 -2.89
N GLU A 58 9.54 -1.80 -3.98
CA GLU A 58 9.64 -0.72 -4.95
C GLU A 58 8.24 -0.29 -5.44
N LEU A 59 8.03 1.01 -5.52
CA LEU A 59 6.87 1.62 -6.17
C LEU A 59 7.30 2.37 -7.42
N LYS A 60 6.62 2.13 -8.54
CA LYS A 60 6.82 2.86 -9.79
C LYS A 60 5.71 3.88 -9.96
N VAL A 61 6.08 5.15 -10.07
CA VAL A 61 5.16 6.26 -10.33
C VAL A 61 5.62 6.97 -11.58
N GLY A 62 4.89 6.77 -12.69
CA GLY A 62 5.32 7.22 -14.01
C GLY A 62 6.64 6.56 -14.41
N GLU A 63 7.66 7.36 -14.75
CA GLU A 63 8.99 6.87 -15.14
C GLU A 63 9.95 6.71 -13.95
N THR A 64 9.52 7.07 -12.73
CA THR A 64 10.39 7.04 -11.54
C THR A 64 10.11 5.83 -10.67
N SER A 65 11.18 5.18 -10.20
CA SER A 65 11.12 4.07 -9.25
C SER A 65 11.55 4.53 -7.86
N PHE A 66 10.81 4.12 -6.83
CA PHE A 66 11.01 4.52 -5.44
C PHE A 66 11.14 3.28 -4.55
N SER A 67 12.20 3.20 -3.74
CA SER A 67 12.28 2.17 -2.72
C SER A 67 11.22 2.40 -1.64
N ALA A 68 10.49 1.34 -1.31
CA ALA A 68 9.50 1.29 -0.25
C ALA A 68 9.91 0.22 0.77
N LYS A 69 9.60 0.47 2.05
CA LYS A 69 9.75 -0.52 3.11
C LYS A 69 8.40 -0.71 3.76
N ALA A 70 7.73 -1.80 3.43
CA ALA A 70 6.47 -2.15 4.06
C ALA A 70 6.72 -2.82 5.42
N TYR A 71 5.79 -2.61 6.35
CA TYR A 71 5.70 -3.35 7.61
C TYR A 71 4.23 -3.69 7.85
N VAL A 72 3.98 -4.88 8.38
CA VAL A 72 2.63 -5.38 8.67
C VAL A 72 2.41 -5.34 10.17
N THR A 73 1.26 -4.82 10.57
CA THR A 73 0.77 -4.95 11.94
C THR A 73 -0.61 -5.59 11.87
N THR A 74 -0.80 -6.69 12.58
CA THR A 74 -2.14 -7.24 12.82
C THR A 74 -2.80 -6.39 13.90
N PRO A 75 -4.12 -6.13 13.84
CA PRO A 75 -4.82 -5.52 14.97
C PRO A 75 -4.55 -6.33 16.24
N GLU A 76 -4.32 -5.64 17.36
CA GLU A 76 -4.28 -6.23 18.70
C GLU A 76 -5.67 -6.78 19.06
N ASP A 77 -6.10 -7.88 18.43
CA ASP A 77 -7.26 -8.74 18.73
C ASP A 77 -7.60 -9.73 17.59
N SER A 78 -6.74 -9.91 16.57
CA SER A 78 -6.90 -11.06 15.67
C SER A 78 -6.57 -12.35 16.41
N VAL A 79 -7.59 -13.11 16.79
CA VAL A 79 -7.48 -14.42 17.43
C VAL A 79 -6.44 -15.27 16.71
N LYS A 80 -5.40 -15.70 17.44
CA LYS A 80 -4.55 -16.82 17.01
C LYS A 80 -5.46 -18.02 16.77
N ALA A 81 -5.62 -18.45 15.52
CA ALA A 81 -6.15 -19.76 15.20
C ALA A 81 -5.17 -20.86 15.66
#